data_AF-A0A958BB96-F1
#
_entry.id   AF-A0A958BB96-F1
#
_cell.length_a   1.000
_cell.length_b   1.000
_cell.length_c   1.000
_cell.angle_alpha   90.00
_cell.angle_beta   90.00
_cell.angle_gamma   90.00
#
_symmetry.space_group_name_H-M   'P 1'
#
loop_
_entity.id
_entity.type
_entity.pdbx_description
1 polymer ?
#
loop_
_entity_poly.entity_id
_entity_poly.type
_entity_poly.pdbx_seq_one_letter_code
_entity_poly.pdbx_strand_id
1 'polypeptide(L)'
;MKKALPFILVAVVLAVASMFLPVEKPPTSLSAETLAHIGPLNFTNSMLTAWIGTIIIAVFFFMATSNMQLKPTGMQNFVEFFVEGIYNLTESIAGPK
;
A
#
# COMPACT_ATOMS: atom_id res chain seq x y z
N MET A 1 2.44 -2.98 -42.83
CA MET A 1 1.56 -3.81 -41.97
C MET A 1 1.70 -5.32 -42.17
N LYS A 2 1.80 -5.86 -43.39
CA LYS A 2 1.82 -7.33 -43.63
C LYS A 2 2.98 -8.11 -42.95
N LYS A 3 4.12 -7.45 -42.68
CA LYS A 3 5.29 -8.06 -42.01
C LYS A 3 5.12 -8.24 -40.48
N ALA A 4 4.24 -7.47 -39.84
CA ALA A 4 3.98 -7.55 -38.40
C ALA A 4 2.83 -8.51 -38.06
N LEU A 5 1.98 -8.82 -39.04
CA LEU A 5 0.86 -9.75 -38.91
C LEU A 5 1.25 -11.13 -38.35
N PRO A 6 2.31 -11.82 -38.82
CA PRO A 6 2.68 -13.13 -38.26
C PRO A 6 3.13 -13.04 -36.80
N PHE A 7 3.83 -11.98 -36.39
CA PHE A 7 4.25 -11.79 -34.99
C PHE A 7 3.07 -11.57 -34.06
N ILE A 8 2.10 -10.77 -34.48
CA ILE A 8 0.87 -10.54 -33.72
C ILE A 8 0.08 -11.85 -33.60
N LEU A 9 -0.01 -12.62 -34.68
CA LEU A 9 -0.74 -13.89 -34.70
C LEU A 9 -0.09 -14.92 -33.77
N VAL A 10 1.24 -15.01 -33.76
CA VAL A 10 2.01 -15.85 -32.82
C VAL A 10 1.79 -15.40 -31.37
N ALA A 11 1.86 -14.09 -31.09
CA ALA A 11 1.62 -13.56 -29.75
C ALA A 11 0.21 -13.85 -29.24
N VAL A 12 -0.81 -13.74 -30.12
CA VAL A 12 -2.20 -14.08 -29.80
C VAL A 12 -2.35 -15.57 -29.54
N VAL A 13 -1.75 -16.44 -30.37
CA VAL A 13 -1.78 -17.89 -30.17
C VAL A 13 -1.12 -18.29 -28.85
N LEU A 14 0.02 -17.68 -28.51
CA LEU A 14 0.71 -17.93 -27.22
C LEU A 14 -0.11 -17.45 -26.03
N ALA A 15 -0.74 -16.28 -26.13
CA ALA A 15 -1.61 -15.75 -25.08
C ALA A 15 -2.83 -16.66 -24.86
N VAL A 16 -3.49 -17.10 -25.93
CA VAL A 16 -4.63 -18.03 -25.85
C VAL A 16 -4.18 -19.38 -25.30
N ALA A 17 -3.07 -19.93 -25.77
CA ALA A 17 -2.52 -21.19 -25.26
C ALA A 17 -2.19 -21.11 -23.76
N SER A 18 -1.65 -19.98 -23.29
CA SER A 18 -1.32 -19.76 -21.87
C SER A 18 -2.53 -19.77 -20.94
N MET A 19 -3.74 -19.54 -21.46
CA MET A 19 -4.99 -19.64 -20.69
C MET A 19 -5.45 -21.09 -20.48
N PHE A 20 -5.05 -22.02 -21.35
CA PHE A 20 -5.47 -23.42 -21.32
C PHE A 20 -4.37 -24.37 -20.84
N LEU A 21 -3.12 -23.93 -20.78
CA LEU A 21 -2.04 -24.68 -20.17
C LEU A 21 -2.07 -24.46 -18.65
N PRO A 22 -2.23 -25.51 -17.83
CA PRO A 22 -2.04 -25.40 -16.40
C PRO A 22 -0.56 -25.12 -16.13
N VAL A 23 -0.20 -23.85 -16.08
CA VAL A 23 1.09 -23.42 -15.53
C VAL A 23 1.00 -23.70 -14.03
N GLU A 24 1.77 -24.68 -13.56
CA GLU A 24 1.98 -24.86 -12.12
C GLU A 24 2.45 -23.51 -11.57
N LYS A 25 1.59 -22.87 -10.78
CA LYS A 25 1.96 -21.63 -10.12
C LYS A 25 3.12 -21.98 -9.17
N PRO A 26 4.24 -21.25 -9.21
CA PRO A 26 5.33 -21.50 -8.28
C PRO A 26 4.76 -21.47 -6.84
N PRO A 27 5.24 -22.33 -5.94
CA PRO A 27 4.73 -22.38 -4.57
C PRO A 27 4.94 -21.02 -3.90
N THR A 28 3.89 -20.23 -3.80
CA THR A 28 3.88 -18.97 -3.06
C THR A 28 3.71 -19.30 -1.58
N SER A 29 4.77 -19.16 -0.78
CA SER A 29 4.65 -19.20 0.67
C SER A 29 3.74 -18.06 1.12
N LEU A 30 2.58 -18.39 1.69
CA LEU A 30 1.66 -17.40 2.29
C LEU A 30 2.24 -16.78 3.57
N SER A 31 3.21 -17.46 4.19
CA SER A 31 3.89 -16.96 5.39
C SER A 31 4.91 -15.90 5.04
N ALA A 32 4.97 -14.86 5.86
CA ALA A 32 5.99 -13.82 5.78
C ALA A 32 7.38 -14.44 5.89
N GLU A 33 8.25 -14.11 4.93
CA GLU A 33 9.62 -14.62 4.88
C GLU A 33 10.43 -14.04 6.03
N THR A 34 11.13 -14.90 6.76
CA THR A 34 12.05 -14.48 7.83
C THR A 34 13.32 -13.90 7.21
N LEU A 35 13.57 -12.63 7.47
CA LEU A 35 14.77 -11.91 7.02
C LEU A 35 15.92 -12.06 8.02
N ALA A 36 15.62 -12.13 9.32
CA ALA A 36 16.61 -12.28 10.38
C ALA A 36 16.02 -12.95 11.62
N HIS A 37 16.89 -13.49 12.48
CA HIS A 37 16.52 -13.97 13.81
C HIS A 37 17.08 -13.01 14.86
N ILE A 38 16.19 -12.41 15.66
CA ILE A 38 16.55 -11.52 16.77
C ILE A 38 16.24 -12.26 18.07
N GLY A 39 17.22 -12.99 18.59
CA GLY A 39 17.02 -13.91 19.72
C GLY A 39 15.96 -14.98 19.39
N PRO A 40 14.89 -15.14 20.19
CA PRO A 40 13.83 -16.10 19.91
C PRO A 40 12.83 -15.63 18.84
N LEU A 41 12.93 -14.38 18.36
CA LEU A 41 11.96 -13.79 17.43
C LEU A 41 12.43 -13.87 15.97
N ASN A 42 11.52 -14.32 15.10
CA ASN A 42 11.71 -14.29 13.66
C ASN A 42 11.32 -12.90 13.12
N PHE A 43 12.30 -12.13 12.68
CA PHE A 43 12.08 -10.84 12.04
C PHE A 43 11.71 -11.07 10.57
N THR A 44 10.45 -10.82 10.21
CA THR A 44 9.92 -11.11 8.86
C THR A 44 9.81 -9.86 7.99
N ASN A 45 9.70 -10.08 6.67
CA ASN A 45 9.48 -9.00 5.69
C ASN A 45 8.26 -8.14 6.02
N SER A 46 7.17 -8.77 6.49
CA SER A 46 5.93 -8.10 6.83
C SER A 46 6.10 -7.22 8.06
N MET A 47 6.92 -7.64 9.03
CA MET A 47 7.26 -6.81 10.19
C MET A 47 8.11 -5.61 9.79
N LEU A 48 9.10 -5.80 8.91
CA LEU A 48 9.90 -4.71 8.35
C LEU A 48 9.01 -3.68 7.63
N THR A 49 8.12 -4.14 6.75
CA THR A 49 7.18 -3.28 6.03
C THR A 49 6.25 -2.53 6.97
N ALA A 50 5.75 -3.18 8.02
CA ALA A 50 4.92 -2.54 9.04
C ALA A 50 5.67 -1.42 9.79
N TRP A 51 6.93 -1.65 10.17
CA TRP A 51 7.77 -0.63 10.80
C TRP A 51 8.07 0.55 9.87
N ILE A 52 8.43 0.28 8.62
CA ILE A 52 8.66 1.32 7.62
C ILE A 52 7.39 2.17 7.43
N GLY A 53 6.23 1.53 7.25
CA GLY A 53 4.95 2.23 7.13
C GLY A 53 4.63 3.07 8.35
N THR A 54 4.86 2.53 9.56
CA THR A 54 4.66 3.25 10.83
C THR A 54 5.56 4.49 10.92
N ILE A 55 6.85 4.37 10.59
CA ILE A 55 7.79 5.50 10.62
C ILE A 55 7.39 6.57 9.61
N ILE A 56 7.02 6.19 8.38
CA ILE A 56 6.58 7.14 7.35
C ILE A 56 5.37 7.94 7.82
N ILE A 57 4.35 7.25 8.35
CA ILE A 57 3.14 7.90 8.86
C ILE A 57 3.49 8.80 10.06
N ALA A 58 4.27 8.30 11.02
CA ALA A 58 4.67 9.06 12.20
C ALA A 58 5.43 10.35 11.82
N VAL A 59 6.38 10.27 10.90
CA VAL A 59 7.14 11.43 10.41
C VAL A 59 6.23 12.40 9.66
N PHE A 60 5.34 11.90 8.80
CA PHE A 60 4.38 12.74 8.07
C PHE A 60 3.52 13.58 9.02
N PHE A 61 2.91 12.95 10.02
CA PHE A 61 2.09 13.66 11.01
C PHE A 61 2.95 14.58 11.89
N PHE A 62 4.11 14.13 12.35
CA PHE A 62 5.02 14.96 13.13
C PHE A 62 5.40 16.24 12.37
N MET A 63 5.74 16.14 11.09
CA MET A 63 6.03 17.31 10.24
C MET A 63 4.82 18.22 10.10
N ALA A 64 3.63 17.66 9.86
CA ALA A 64 2.39 18.43 9.73
C ALA A 64 2.01 19.19 11.01
N THR A 65 2.34 18.64 12.20
CA THR A 65 2.02 19.26 13.50
C THR A 65 3.18 20.03 14.14
N SER A 66 4.38 19.96 13.57
CA SER A 66 5.59 20.56 14.18
C SER A 66 5.55 22.09 14.28
N ASN A 67 4.79 22.77 13.43
CA ASN A 67 4.67 24.23 13.40
C ASN A 67 3.22 24.66 13.13
N MET A 68 2.33 24.33 14.07
CA MET A 68 0.91 24.66 13.93
C MET A 68 0.66 26.16 14.06
N GLN A 69 -0.14 26.68 13.12
CA GLN A 69 -0.57 28.06 13.07
C GLN A 69 -2.08 28.14 13.35
N LEU A 70 -2.51 29.27 13.91
CA LEU A 70 -3.95 29.51 14.16
C LEU A 70 -4.75 29.53 12.86
N LYS A 71 -4.18 30.10 11.79
CA LYS A 71 -4.73 29.99 10.44
C LYS A 71 -3.96 28.88 9.73
N PRO A 72 -4.57 27.72 9.47
CA PRO A 72 -3.85 26.58 8.91
C PRO A 72 -3.33 26.91 7.51
N THR A 73 -2.09 26.49 7.24
CA THR A 73 -1.45 26.62 5.92
C THR A 73 -0.68 25.35 5.57
N GLY A 74 -0.48 25.09 4.27
CA GLY A 74 0.34 23.97 3.79
C GLY A 74 -0.14 22.59 4.26
N MET A 75 0.77 21.83 4.89
CA MET A 75 0.50 20.45 5.36
C MET A 75 -0.52 20.38 6.49
N GLN A 76 -0.56 21.39 7.37
CA GLN A 76 -1.55 21.45 8.45
C GLN A 76 -2.97 21.47 7.89
N ASN A 77 -3.23 22.30 6.87
CA ASN A 77 -4.55 22.39 6.23
C ASN A 77 -5.00 21.06 5.62
N PHE A 78 -4.08 20.32 5.01
CA PHE A 78 -4.39 19.00 4.46
C PHE A 78 -4.74 18.01 5.59
N VAL A 79 -3.92 17.93 6.64
CA VAL A 79 -4.17 17.02 7.76
C VAL A 79 -5.45 17.36 8.52
N GLU A 80 -5.68 18.64 8.79
CA GLU A 80 -6.90 19.12 9.45
C GLU A 80 -8.14 18.80 8.64
N PHE A 81 -8.10 18.91 7.30
CA PHE A 81 -9.22 18.49 6.44
C PHE A 81 -9.59 17.01 6.65
N PHE A 82 -8.62 16.08 6.75
CA PHE A 82 -8.93 14.68 7.03
C PHE A 82 -9.46 14.47 8.45
N VAL A 83 -8.82 15.12 9.44
CA VAL A 83 -9.22 14.99 10.84
C VAL A 83 -10.63 15.53 11.06
N GLU A 84 -10.96 16.67 10.47
CA GLU A 84 -12.30 17.26 10.50
C GLU A 84 -13.32 16.36 9.80
N GLY A 85 -12.96 15.74 8.66
CA GLY A 85 -13.81 14.75 8.00
C GLY A 85 -14.12 13.54 8.89
N ILE A 86 -13.12 13.00 9.59
CA ILE A 86 -13.29 11.88 10.53
C ILE A 86 -14.11 12.33 11.76
N TYR A 87 -13.86 13.55 12.25
CA TYR A 87 -14.60 14.12 13.38
C TYR A 87 -16.08 14.24 13.05
N ASN A 88 -16.42 14.85 11.91
CA ASN A 88 -17.80 15.03 11.44
C ASN A 88 -18.49 13.68 11.18
N LEU A 89 -17.76 12.69 10.63
CA LEU A 89 -18.27 11.33 10.48
C LEU A 89 -18.59 10.71 11.84
N THR A 90 -17.68 10.86 12.81
CA THR A 90 -17.85 10.31 14.15
C THR A 90 -19.02 10.98 14.87
N GLU A 91 -19.14 12.30 14.78
CA GLU A 91 -20.26 13.08 15.34
C GLU A 91 -21.59 12.70 14.69
N SER A 92 -21.61 12.49 13.37
CA SER A 92 -22.82 12.03 12.65
C SER A 92 -23.33 10.67 13.13
N ILE A 93 -22.46 9.81 13.66
CA ILE A 93 -22.82 8.46 14.11
C ILE A 93 -23.07 8.43 15.63
N ALA A 94 -22.17 9.03 16.42
CA ALA A 94 -22.20 9.00 17.87
C ALA A 94 -23.12 10.07 18.48
N GLY A 95 -23.51 11.07 17.69
CA GLY A 95 -24.21 12.27 18.15
C GLY A 95 -23.24 13.36 18.63
N PRO A 96 -23.70 14.62 18.68
CA PRO A 96 -22.94 15.70 19.31
C PRO A 96 -22.77 15.41 20.81
N LYS A 97 -21.66 15.89 21.38
CA LYS A 97 -21.47 15.88 22.83
C LYS A 97 -22.47 16.78 23.54
#